data_AF-A0A2D8HM04-F1
#
_entry.id   AF-A0A2D8HM04-F1
#
_cell.length_a   1.000
_cell.length_b   1.000
_cell.length_c   1.000
_cell.angle_alpha   90.00
_cell.angle_beta   90.00
_cell.angle_gamma   90.00
#
_symmetry.space_group_name_H-M   'P 1'
#
loop_
_entity.id
_entity.type
_entity.pdbx_description
1 polymer ?
#
loop_
_entity_poly.entity_id
_entity_poly.type
_entity_poly.pdbx_seq_one_letter_code
_entity_poly.pdbx_strand_id
1 'polypeptide(L)'
;MMEIKIRRDRKTGLLHIKMSPENKLLESFFETEIQNDLALIDYVYARLARQEDTETEITGNAFSLLLTHDRYVITPLFEEDLPPFEGPQEEFLHILDCWRKRLEKDNPKP
;
A
#
# COMPACT_ATOMS: atom_id res chain seq x y z
N MET A 1 10.56 2.45 -13.31
CA MET A 1 9.36 3.11 -12.78
C MET A 1 8.15 2.35 -13.32
N MET A 2 7.42 1.69 -12.43
CA MET A 2 6.26 0.88 -12.78
C MET A 2 5.10 1.73 -13.34
N GLU A 3 4.38 1.22 -14.33
CA GLU A 3 3.16 1.88 -14.82
C GLU A 3 2.00 1.57 -13.88
N ILE A 4 1.51 2.60 -13.17
CA ILE A 4 0.36 2.48 -12.26
C ILE A 4 -0.84 3.26 -12.80
N LYS A 5 -2.03 2.65 -12.73
CA LYS A 5 -3.31 3.29 -13.09
C LYS A 5 -4.28 3.21 -11.92
N ILE A 6 -4.46 4.32 -11.22
CA ILE A 6 -5.45 4.44 -10.15
C ILE A 6 -6.75 5.01 -10.70
N ARG A 7 -7.86 4.34 -10.47
CA ARG A 7 -9.20 4.74 -10.92
C ARG A 7 -10.19 4.63 -9.78
N ARG A 8 -11.19 5.51 -9.76
CA ARG A 8 -12.32 5.40 -8.85
C ARG A 8 -13.47 4.68 -9.55
N ASP A 9 -14.02 3.66 -8.92
CA ASP A 9 -15.28 3.07 -9.36
C ASP A 9 -16.43 4.03 -9.07
N ARG A 10 -17.24 4.33 -10.09
CA ARG A 10 -18.34 5.31 -9.98
C ARG A 10 -19.56 4.80 -9.22
N LYS A 11 -19.71 3.49 -9.08
CA LYS A 11 -20.83 2.85 -8.37
C LYS A 11 -20.51 2.68 -6.89
N THR A 12 -19.31 2.19 -6.57
CA THR A 12 -18.91 1.90 -5.18
C THR A 12 -18.19 3.07 -4.53
N GLY A 13 -17.62 3.99 -5.34
CA GLY A 13 -16.78 5.07 -4.84
C GLY A 13 -15.40 4.60 -4.39
N LEU A 14 -15.07 3.31 -4.48
CA LEU A 14 -13.76 2.77 -4.08
C LEU A 14 -12.69 3.06 -5.12
N LEU A 15 -11.44 3.10 -4.66
CA LEU A 15 -10.29 3.21 -5.54
C LEU A 15 -9.87 1.81 -5.97
N HIS A 16 -9.42 1.72 -7.21
CA HIS A 16 -8.80 0.53 -7.76
C HIS A 16 -7.46 0.90 -8.37
N ILE A 17 -6.48 0.05 -8.18
CA ILE A 17 -5.16 0.19 -8.77
C ILE A 17 -4.92 -0.94 -9.76
N LYS A 18 -4.43 -0.57 -10.94
CA LYS A 18 -4.03 -1.51 -11.97
C LYS A 18 -2.56 -1.32 -12.29
N MET A 19 -1.84 -2.42 -12.22
CA MET A 19 -0.41 -2.61 -12.42
C MET A 19 -0.18 -3.80 -13.37
N SER A 20 1.08 -4.15 -13.58
CA SER A 20 1.45 -5.35 -14.33
C SER A 20 1.14 -6.63 -13.53
N PRO A 21 0.92 -7.79 -14.20
CA PRO A 21 0.44 -9.01 -13.56
C PRO A 21 1.28 -9.51 -12.37
N GLU A 22 2.58 -9.25 -12.38
CA GLU A 22 3.51 -9.61 -11.30
C GLU A 22 3.25 -8.83 -10.00
N ASN A 23 2.55 -7.69 -10.06
CA ASN A 23 2.26 -6.82 -8.92
C ASN A 23 0.86 -7.03 -8.31
N LYS A 24 0.16 -8.11 -8.65
CA LYS A 24 -1.22 -8.34 -8.17
C LYS A 24 -1.38 -8.38 -6.65
N LEU A 25 -0.35 -8.84 -5.94
CA LEU A 25 -0.41 -8.86 -4.48
C LEU A 25 -0.37 -7.44 -3.91
N LEU A 26 0.43 -6.57 -4.52
CA LEU A 26 0.49 -5.15 -4.17
C LEU A 26 -0.83 -4.45 -4.48
N GLU A 27 -1.46 -4.74 -5.63
CA GLU A 27 -2.80 -4.23 -5.94
C GLU A 27 -3.80 -4.62 -4.83
N SER A 28 -3.80 -5.90 -4.49
CA SER A 28 -4.72 -6.46 -3.49
C SER A 28 -4.49 -5.85 -2.10
N PHE A 29 -3.23 -5.65 -1.71
CA PHE A 29 -2.87 -4.96 -0.47
C PHE A 29 -3.45 -3.54 -0.41
N PHE A 30 -3.28 -2.72 -1.45
CA PHE A 30 -3.81 -1.35 -1.48
C PHE A 30 -5.34 -1.31 -1.43
N GLU A 31 -6.01 -2.21 -2.15
CA GLU A 31 -7.48 -2.28 -2.22
C GLU A 31 -8.12 -2.91 -0.98
N THR A 32 -7.36 -3.60 -0.13
CA THR A 32 -7.88 -4.26 1.09
C THR A 32 -7.47 -3.56 2.38
N GLU A 33 -6.18 -3.22 2.55
CA GLU A 33 -5.67 -2.66 3.81
C GLU A 33 -5.74 -1.13 3.83
N ILE A 34 -5.43 -0.48 2.72
CA ILE A 34 -5.31 0.99 2.65
C ILE A 34 -6.64 1.64 2.18
N GLN A 35 -7.60 0.85 1.70
CA GLN A 35 -8.82 1.36 1.09
C GLN A 35 -9.58 2.32 2.02
N ASN A 36 -9.64 3.60 1.64
CA ASN A 36 -10.21 4.70 2.42
C ASN A 36 -9.59 4.91 3.82
N ASP A 37 -8.43 4.34 4.11
CA ASP A 37 -7.75 4.46 5.40
C ASP A 37 -6.54 5.42 5.30
N LEU A 38 -6.82 6.71 5.41
CA LEU A 38 -5.75 7.73 5.50
C LEU A 38 -4.92 7.59 6.78
N ALA A 39 -5.47 7.03 7.86
CA ALA A 39 -4.77 6.89 9.12
C ALA A 39 -3.66 5.83 9.02
N LEU A 40 -3.90 4.73 8.30
CA LEU A 40 -2.88 3.73 8.00
C LEU A 40 -1.75 4.33 7.15
N ILE A 41 -2.08 5.16 6.16
CA ILE A 41 -1.07 5.88 5.35
C ILE A 41 -0.21 6.78 6.23
N ASP A 42 -0.84 7.59 7.09
CA ASP A 42 -0.11 8.48 8.01
C ASP A 42 0.73 7.70 9.02
N TYR A 43 0.23 6.56 9.48
CA TYR A 43 0.96 5.65 10.37
C TYR A 43 2.21 5.07 9.69
N VAL A 44 2.10 4.64 8.43
CA VAL A 44 3.24 4.17 7.63
C VAL A 44 4.31 5.27 7.52
N TYR A 45 3.92 6.49 7.13
CA TYR A 45 4.86 7.61 7.05
C TYR A 45 5.51 7.96 8.40
N ALA A 46 4.71 7.96 9.48
CA ALA A 46 5.21 8.25 10.83
C ALA A 46 6.21 7.19 11.33
N ARG A 47 6.01 5.92 10.95
CA ARG A 47 6.94 4.83 11.26
C ARG A 47 8.25 4.96 10.48
N LEU A 48 8.17 5.23 9.18
CA LEU A 48 9.34 5.46 8.32
C LEU A 48 10.18 6.65 8.81
N ALA A 49 9.56 7.74 9.23
CA ALA A 49 10.25 8.91 9.78
C ALA A 49 11.02 8.62 11.09
N ARG A 50 10.74 7.48 11.75
CA ARG A 50 11.40 7.05 12.99
C ARG A 50 12.36 5.87 12.77
N GLN A 51 12.48 5.36 11.56
CA GLN A 51 13.43 4.28 11.25
C GLN A 51 14.84 4.87 11.20
N GLU A 52 15.55 4.80 12.32
CA GLU A 52 16.99 5.03 12.32
C GLU A 52 17.78 3.76 11.97
N ASP A 53 17.25 2.53 12.16
CA ASP A 53 17.88 1.28 11.69
C ASP A 53 17.03 -0.02 11.87
N THR A 54 15.75 0.07 12.27
CA THR A 54 14.93 -1.12 12.60
C THR A 54 13.85 -1.41 11.57
N GLU A 55 13.65 -2.68 11.26
CA GLU A 55 12.51 -3.16 10.47
C GLU A 55 11.18 -2.76 11.13
N THR A 56 10.22 -2.35 10.32
CA THR A 56 8.86 -2.02 10.78
C THR A 56 7.90 -3.03 10.19
N GLU A 57 7.26 -3.83 11.04
CA GLU A 57 6.15 -4.68 10.63
C GLU A 57 4.81 -4.04 10.98
N ILE A 58 3.88 -4.09 10.02
CA ILE A 58 2.51 -3.63 10.14
C ILE A 58 1.61 -4.78 9.71
N THR A 59 0.89 -5.38 10.66
CA THR A 59 -0.07 -6.45 10.37
C THR A 59 -1.45 -5.85 10.16
N GLY A 60 -2.00 -6.05 8.96
CA GLY A 60 -3.36 -5.68 8.57
C GLY A 60 -4.35 -6.83 8.76
N ASN A 61 -5.45 -6.79 8.00
CA ASN A 61 -6.52 -7.77 8.06
C ASN A 61 -6.20 -9.05 7.27
N ALA A 62 -5.75 -8.89 6.03
CA ALA A 62 -5.44 -9.95 5.07
C ALA A 62 -3.93 -10.03 4.76
N PHE A 63 -3.17 -8.97 5.03
CA PHE A 63 -1.74 -8.89 4.72
C PHE A 63 -0.92 -8.36 5.89
N SER A 64 0.35 -8.79 6.00
CA SER A 64 1.38 -8.05 6.73
C SER A 64 2.29 -7.30 5.76
N LEU A 65 2.72 -6.11 6.19
CA LEU A 65 3.69 -5.27 5.52
C LEU A 65 4.95 -5.16 6.39
N LEU A 66 6.07 -5.65 5.90
CA LEU A 66 7.38 -5.39 6.46
C LEU A 66 8.07 -4.28 5.66
N LEU A 67 8.51 -3.22 6.34
CA LEU A 67 9.29 -2.13 5.78
C LEU A 67 10.69 -2.17 6.37
N THR A 68 11.67 -2.32 5.50
CA THR A 68 13.10 -2.20 5.81
C THR A 68 13.63 -0.88 5.26
N HIS A 69 14.91 -0.56 5.46
CA HIS A 69 15.51 0.68 4.98
C HIS A 69 15.38 0.85 3.45
N ASP A 70 15.50 -0.23 2.68
CA ASP A 70 15.56 -0.19 1.21
C ASP A 70 14.47 -1.02 0.51
N ARG A 71 13.73 -1.86 1.25
CA ARG A 71 12.73 -2.77 0.68
C ARG A 71 11.44 -2.82 1.47
N TYR A 72 10.38 -3.27 0.82
CA TYR A 72 9.15 -3.71 1.46
C TYR A 72 8.88 -5.18 1.14
N VAL A 73 8.14 -5.85 2.03
CA VAL A 73 7.61 -7.21 1.83
C VAL A 73 6.15 -7.23 2.23
N ILE A 74 5.28 -7.73 1.35
CA ILE A 74 3.86 -7.97 1.60
C ILE A 74 3.64 -9.48 1.69
N THR A 75 3.10 -9.94 2.80
CA THR A 75 2.83 -11.36 3.03
C THR A 75 1.33 -11.57 3.29
N PRO A 76 0.66 -12.48 2.55
CA PRO A 76 -0.71 -12.86 2.85
C PRO A 76 -0.78 -13.58 4.20
N LEU A 77 -1.80 -13.26 5.02
CA LEU A 77 -1.96 -13.87 6.34
C LEU A 77 -2.70 -15.21 6.32
N PHE A 78 -3.52 -15.45 5.28
CA PHE A 78 -4.42 -16.63 5.21
C PHE A 78 -4.19 -17.52 3.99
N GLU A 79 -3.35 -17.11 3.05
CA GLU A 79 -3.07 -17.87 1.83
C GLU A 79 -1.63 -18.40 1.87
N GLU A 80 -1.42 -19.50 2.59
CA GLU A 80 -0.09 -20.10 2.86
C GLU A 80 0.68 -20.49 1.59
N ASP A 81 -0.03 -20.76 0.48
CA ASP A 81 0.56 -21.15 -0.80
C ASP A 81 0.99 -19.95 -1.67
N LEU A 82 0.60 -18.72 -1.32
CA LEU A 82 0.97 -17.51 -2.05
C LEU A 82 2.29 -16.94 -1.50
N PRO A 83 3.34 -16.85 -2.32
CA PRO A 83 4.61 -16.32 -1.86
C PRO A 83 4.49 -14.83 -1.51
N PRO A 84 5.30 -14.33 -0.56
CA PRO A 84 5.41 -12.91 -0.30
C PRO A 84 5.83 -12.15 -1.56
N PHE A 85 5.34 -10.91 -1.66
CA PHE A 85 5.75 -9.99 -2.70
C PHE A 85 6.71 -8.94 -2.14
N GLU A 86 7.84 -8.72 -2.80
CA GLU A 86 8.86 -7.78 -2.33
C GLU A 86 9.32 -6.83 -3.43
N GLY A 87 9.74 -5.64 -3.02
CA GLY A 87 10.24 -4.62 -3.94
C GLY A 87 10.98 -3.49 -3.22
N PRO A 88 11.49 -2.50 -3.97
CA PRO A 88 12.16 -1.34 -3.41
C PRO A 88 11.20 -0.47 -2.58
N GLN A 89 11.65 0.03 -1.43
CA GLN A 89 10.84 0.89 -0.54
C GLN A 89 10.37 2.15 -1.27
N GLU A 90 11.23 2.75 -2.09
CA GLU A 90 10.91 3.95 -2.87
C GLU A 90 9.70 3.73 -3.81
N GLU A 91 9.57 2.54 -4.40
CA GLU A 91 8.43 2.20 -5.26
C GLU A 91 7.14 2.12 -4.45
N PHE A 92 7.18 1.46 -3.29
CA PHE A 92 6.03 1.40 -2.39
C PHE A 92 5.58 2.80 -1.96
N LEU A 93 6.53 3.65 -1.56
CA LEU A 93 6.25 5.03 -1.15
C LEU A 93 5.68 5.88 -2.28
N HIS A 94 6.16 5.68 -3.51
CA HIS A 94 5.61 6.35 -4.68
C HIS A 94 4.14 5.99 -4.90
N ILE A 95 3.79 4.72 -4.77
CA ILE A 95 2.41 4.24 -4.95
C ILE A 95 1.53 4.75 -3.81
N LEU A 96 2.04 4.68 -2.57
CA LEU A 96 1.35 5.18 -1.38
C LEU A 96 1.01 6.68 -1.48
N ASP A 97 1.95 7.50 -1.96
CA ASP A 97 1.74 8.93 -2.21
C ASP A 97 0.68 9.16 -3.30
N CYS A 98 0.75 8.40 -4.41
CA CYS A 98 -0.23 8.48 -5.49
C CYS A 98 -1.64 8.10 -5.00
N TRP A 99 -1.75 7.07 -4.16
CA TRP A 99 -3.00 6.64 -3.55
C TRP A 99 -3.54 7.68 -2.57
N ARG A 100 -2.70 8.19 -1.67
CA ARG A 100 -3.04 9.25 -0.71
C ARG A 100 -3.60 10.48 -1.41
N LYS A 101 -2.90 11.02 -2.41
CA LYS A 101 -3.34 12.17 -3.21
C LYS A 101 -4.71 11.94 -3.83
N ARG A 102 -5.01 10.70 -4.23
CA ARG A 102 -6.30 10.36 -4.78
C ARG A 102 -7.40 10.35 -3.73
N LEU A 103 -7.14 9.76 -2.56
CA LEU A 103 -8.07 9.79 -1.43
C LEU A 103 -8.36 11.22 -0.96
N GLU A 104 -7.34 12.07 -0.83
CA GLU A 104 -7.48 13.45 -0.37
C GLU A 104 -8.25 14.34 -1.36
N LYS A 105 -7.99 14.19 -2.67
CA LYS A 105 -8.76 14.92 -3.71
C LYS A 105 -10.25 14.61 -3.64
N ASP A 106 -10.58 13.40 -3.22
CA ASP A 106 -11.95 12.90 -3.17
C ASP A 106 -12.62 13.12 -1.79
N ASN A 107 -11.85 13.48 -0.75
CA ASN A 107 -12.31 13.94 0.57
C ASN A 107 -11.81 15.38 0.82
N PRO A 108 -12.34 16.41 0.13
CA PRO A 108 -12.03 17.77 0.49
C PRO A 108 -12.44 17.98 1.95
N LYS A 109 -11.48 18.31 2.81
CA LYS A 109 -11.79 18.75 4.18
C LYS A 109 -12.86 19.85 4.08
N PRO A 110 -13.92 19.80 4.91
CA PRO A 110 -14.92 20.87 4.95
C PRO A 110 -14.29 22.21 5.33
#